data_AF-A0A3M1J2G0-F1
#
_entry.id   AF-A0A3M1J2G0-F1
#
_cell.length_a   1.000
_cell.length_b   1.000
_cell.length_c   1.000
_cell.angle_alpha   90.00
_cell.angle_beta   90.00
_cell.angle_gamma   90.00
#
_symmetry.space_group_name_H-M   'P 1'
#
loop_
_entity.id
_entity.type
_entity.pdbx_description
1 polymer ?
#
loop_
_entity_poly.entity_id
_entity_poly.type
_entity_poly.pdbx_seq_one_letter_code
_entity_poly.pdbx_strand_id
1 'polypeptide(L)'
;MTDKKIKAWKESGIQPVMIEMEDGKVLYFAIPFRKQMKLILSKGPKGGPIAMTDSFITNCYLDGEVDKEFLLTEEGRGYHSQIVASIDDLLGMKKVEVKKL
;
A
#
# COMPACT_ATOMS: atom_id res chain seq x y z
N MET A 1 1.74 17.49 6.29
CA MET A 1 2.98 16.67 6.35
C MET A 1 4.20 17.56 6.13
N THR A 2 5.34 17.32 6.78
CA THR A 2 6.54 18.16 6.66
C THR A 2 7.62 17.45 5.83
N ASP A 3 8.28 18.18 4.91
CA ASP A 3 9.39 17.70 4.07
C ASP A 3 10.50 16.95 4.84
N LYS A 4 10.63 17.24 6.14
CA LYS A 4 11.54 16.55 7.07
C LYS A 4 11.28 15.05 7.17
N LYS A 5 10.01 14.61 7.21
CA LYS A 5 9.66 13.17 7.31
C LYS A 5 10.00 12.41 6.03
N ILE A 6 9.65 12.99 4.88
CA ILE A 6 9.96 12.41 3.56
C ILE A 6 11.47 12.30 3.38
N LYS A 7 12.23 13.32 3.79
CA LYS A 7 13.69 13.29 3.75
C LYS A 7 14.28 12.19 4.65
N ALA A 8 13.78 12.06 5.88
CA ALA A 8 14.24 11.02 6.81
C ALA A 8 13.98 9.59 6.28
N TRP A 9 12.84 9.36 5.62
CA TRP A 9 12.57 8.06 4.97
C TRP A 9 13.55 7.77 3.84
N LYS A 10 13.79 8.76 2.95
CA LYS A 10 14.75 8.62 1.85
C LYS A 10 16.18 8.36 2.34
N GLU A 11 16.61 9.04 3.40
CA GLU A 11 17.91 8.82 4.04
C GLU A 11 18.02 7.43 4.68
N SER A 12 16.90 6.88 5.14
CA SER A 12 16.81 5.49 5.65
C SER A 12 16.69 4.44 4.53
N GLY A 13 16.76 4.85 3.26
CA GLY A 13 16.62 3.96 2.10
C GLY A 13 15.19 3.57 1.75
N ILE A 14 14.19 4.18 2.39
CA ILE A 14 12.77 3.97 2.11
C ILE A 14 12.35 4.95 1.01
N GLN A 15 11.80 4.44 -0.08
CA GLN A 15 11.14 5.25 -1.09
C GLN A 15 9.64 5.32 -0.79
N PRO A 16 9.14 6.44 -0.22
CA PRO A 16 7.73 6.58 0.07
C PRO A 16 6.95 6.83 -1.23
N VAL A 17 5.83 6.15 -1.32
CA VAL A 17 4.76 6.38 -2.28
C VAL A 17 3.73 7.26 -1.61
N MET A 18 3.27 8.27 -2.32
CA MET A 18 2.11 9.08 -1.93
C MET A 18 0.88 8.58 -2.69
N ILE A 19 -0.22 8.36 -1.98
CA ILE A 19 -1.53 8.04 -2.56
C ILE A 19 -2.52 9.09 -2.08
N GLU A 20 -3.08 9.84 -3.03
CA GLU A 20 -4.16 10.79 -2.78
C GLU A 20 -5.49 10.06 -2.94
N MET A 21 -6.31 10.09 -1.90
CA MET A 21 -7.62 9.46 -1.85
C MET A 21 -8.67 10.37 -2.53
N GLU A 22 -9.80 9.80 -2.94
CA GLU A 22 -10.90 10.54 -3.58
C GLU A 22 -11.46 11.69 -2.73
N ASP A 23 -11.37 11.59 -1.41
CA ASP A 23 -11.80 12.63 -0.47
C ASP A 23 -10.73 13.70 -0.20
N GLY A 24 -9.63 13.66 -0.96
CA GLY A 24 -8.50 14.59 -0.88
C GLY A 24 -7.49 14.27 0.22
N LYS A 25 -7.70 13.21 1.01
CA LYS A 25 -6.74 12.81 2.05
C LYS A 25 -5.51 12.16 1.44
N VAL A 26 -4.35 12.45 2.00
CA VAL A 26 -3.09 11.88 1.51
C VAL A 26 -2.53 10.82 2.45
N LEU A 27 -2.20 9.64 1.91
CA LEU A 27 -1.57 8.54 2.61
C LEU A 27 -0.20 8.21 2.01
N TYR A 28 0.73 7.74 2.85
CA TYR A 28 2.09 7.41 2.45
C TYR A 28 2.43 5.97 2.81
N PHE A 29 2.98 5.25 1.83
CA PHE A 29 3.35 3.86 1.97
C PHE A 29 4.79 3.62 1.50
N ALA A 30 5.48 2.68 2.13
CA ALA A 30 6.74 2.16 1.63
C ALA A 30 6.47 1.10 0.55
N ILE A 31 7.33 1.05 -0.48
CA ILE A 31 7.31 -0.08 -1.42
C ILE A 31 7.74 -1.35 -0.68
N PRO A 32 6.89 -2.40 -0.63
CA PRO A 32 7.22 -3.65 0.03
C PRO A 32 8.42 -4.34 -0.64
N PHE A 33 9.40 -4.75 0.15
CA PHE A 33 10.50 -5.59 -0.34
C PHE A 33 10.06 -7.05 -0.50
N ARG A 34 10.84 -7.86 -1.22
CA ARG A 34 10.47 -9.24 -1.64
C ARG A 34 9.93 -10.13 -0.51
N LYS A 35 10.43 -10.02 0.72
CA LYS A 35 9.91 -10.80 1.86
C LYS A 35 8.55 -10.29 2.34
N GLN A 36 8.35 -8.97 2.44
CA GLN A 36 7.05 -8.38 2.76
C GLN A 36 6.02 -8.70 1.68
N MET A 37 6.41 -8.65 0.40
CA MET A 37 5.54 -9.04 -0.71
C MET A 37 5.06 -10.49 -0.57
N LYS A 38 5.96 -11.44 -0.25
CA LYS A 38 5.58 -12.83 0.02
C LYS A 38 4.61 -12.94 1.19
N LEU A 39 4.83 -12.18 2.26
CA LEU A 39 3.94 -12.17 3.42
C LEU A 39 2.54 -11.67 3.04
N ILE A 40 2.45 -10.57 2.30
CA ILE A 40 1.20 -10.00 1.81
C ILE A 40 0.45 -11.01 0.93
N LEU A 41 1.10 -11.53 -0.11
CA LEU A 41 0.52 -12.51 -1.03
C LEU A 41 0.09 -13.80 -0.32
N SER A 42 0.80 -14.21 0.75
CA SER A 42 0.45 -15.40 1.53
C SER A 42 -0.88 -15.28 2.29
N LYS A 43 -1.40 -14.06 2.47
CA LYS A 43 -2.71 -13.83 3.10
C LYS A 43 -3.87 -14.06 2.12
N GLY A 44 -3.63 -13.92 0.82
CA GLY A 44 -4.66 -14.09 -0.23
C GLY A 44 -5.44 -15.41 -0.13
N PRO A 45 -4.79 -16.58 -0.03
CA PRO A 45 -5.47 -17.86 0.09
C PRO A 45 -6.32 -18.02 1.37
N LYS A 46 -6.05 -17.25 2.43
CA LYS A 46 -6.71 -17.39 3.75
C LYS A 46 -7.79 -16.35 4.03
N GLY A 47 -7.75 -15.19 3.38
CA GLY A 47 -8.69 -14.09 3.66
C GLY A 47 -8.97 -13.18 2.46
N GLY A 48 -8.61 -13.61 1.25
CA GLY A 48 -8.89 -12.89 0.02
C GLY A 48 -8.14 -11.55 -0.11
N PRO A 49 -8.58 -10.69 -1.05
CA PRO A 49 -7.97 -9.39 -1.31
C PRO A 49 -7.91 -8.48 -0.08
N ILE A 50 -8.95 -8.49 0.76
CA ILE A 50 -9.02 -7.66 1.98
C ILE A 50 -7.87 -8.01 2.93
N ALA A 51 -7.65 -9.30 3.20
CA ALA A 51 -6.55 -9.72 4.09
C ALA A 51 -5.16 -9.40 3.51
N MET A 52 -5.03 -9.32 2.18
CA MET A 52 -3.80 -8.85 1.54
C MET A 52 -3.62 -7.35 1.75
N THR A 53 -4.67 -6.56 1.56
CA THR A 53 -4.64 -5.10 1.79
C THR A 53 -4.36 -4.77 3.25
N ASP A 54 -5.00 -5.45 4.21
CA ASP A 54 -4.72 -5.31 5.64
C ASP A 54 -3.25 -5.60 5.94
N SER A 55 -2.71 -6.66 5.33
CA SER A 55 -1.30 -7.01 5.50
C SER A 55 -0.38 -5.98 4.85
N PHE A 56 -0.77 -5.39 3.72
CA PHE A 56 -0.01 -4.32 3.09
C PHE A 56 0.00 -3.08 3.99
N ILE A 57 -1.17 -2.60 4.41
CA ILE A 57 -1.31 -1.44 5.31
C ILE A 57 -0.48 -1.67 6.58
N THR A 58 -0.57 -2.86 7.18
CA THR A 58 0.17 -3.18 8.40
C THR A 58 1.69 -3.09 8.24
N ASN A 59 2.23 -3.49 7.08
CA ASN A 59 3.67 -3.62 6.86
C ASN A 59 4.30 -2.43 6.11
N CYS A 60 3.49 -1.66 5.40
CA CYS A 60 3.95 -0.65 4.46
C CYS A 60 3.43 0.75 4.79
N TYR A 61 2.42 0.92 5.64
CA TYR A 61 1.95 2.25 6.02
C TYR A 61 3.05 3.03 6.77
N LEU A 62 3.36 4.23 6.29
CA LEU A 62 4.35 5.12 6.89
C LEU A 62 3.68 6.22 7.70
N ASP A 63 2.77 6.97 7.07
CA ASP A 63 2.08 8.13 7.65
C ASP A 63 0.96 8.60 6.72
N GLY A 64 0.13 9.53 7.18
CA GLY A 64 -1.00 10.01 6.40
C GLY A 64 -2.00 10.79 7.22
N GLU A 65 -3.02 11.33 6.56
CA GLU A 65 -4.12 12.06 7.22
C GLU A 65 -5.17 11.12 7.84
N VAL A 66 -5.08 9.82 7.56
CA VAL A 66 -5.95 8.79 8.15
C VAL A 66 -5.08 7.81 8.91
N ASP A 67 -5.37 7.60 10.19
CA ASP A 67 -4.58 6.69 11.01
C ASP A 67 -4.64 5.24 10.51
N LYS A 68 -3.52 4.54 10.66
CA LYS A 68 -3.39 3.12 10.30
C LYS A 68 -4.47 2.26 10.96
N GLU A 69 -4.76 2.52 12.23
CA GLU A 69 -5.76 1.76 12.99
C GLU A 69 -7.16 1.94 12.39
N PHE A 70 -7.50 3.16 11.97
CA PHE A 70 -8.74 3.43 11.26
C PHE A 70 -8.80 2.69 9.93
N LEU A 71 -7.72 2.67 9.14
CA LEU A 71 -7.69 1.95 7.86
C LEU A 71 -7.93 0.44 7.99
N LEU A 72 -7.72 -0.13 9.18
CA LEU A 72 -7.96 -1.55 9.48
C LEU A 72 -9.35 -1.85 10.05
N THR A 73 -10.18 -0.82 10.32
CA THR A 73 -11.59 -1.00 10.75
C THR A 73 -12.50 -1.28 9.55
N GLU A 74 -13.74 -1.70 9.81
CA GLU A 74 -14.74 -1.88 8.74
C GLU A 74 -15.05 -0.56 8.00
N GLU A 75 -15.08 0.57 8.70
CA GLU A 75 -15.30 1.89 8.10
C GLU A 75 -14.12 2.32 7.22
N GLY A 76 -12.89 1.98 7.62
CA GLY A 76 -11.67 2.22 6.83
C GLY A 76 -11.55 1.36 5.57
N ARG A 77 -12.35 0.30 5.43
CA ARG A 77 -12.32 -0.55 4.22
C ARG A 77 -12.74 0.18 2.96
N GLY A 78 -13.45 1.30 3.06
CA GLY A 78 -13.76 2.16 1.93
C GLY A 78 -12.51 2.63 1.16
N TYR A 79 -11.36 2.75 1.83
CA TYR A 79 -10.10 3.18 1.24
C TYR A 79 -9.32 2.02 0.59
N HIS A 80 -9.68 0.75 0.87
CA HIS A 80 -8.89 -0.41 0.45
C HIS A 80 -8.84 -0.57 -1.06
N SER A 81 -9.94 -0.30 -1.77
CA SER A 81 -10.00 -0.39 -3.23
C SER A 81 -9.03 0.59 -3.90
N GLN A 82 -8.98 1.84 -3.42
CA GLN A 82 -8.08 2.87 -3.93
C GLN A 82 -6.62 2.56 -3.61
N ILE A 83 -6.34 2.07 -2.39
CA ILE A 83 -5.01 1.63 -1.98
C ILE A 83 -4.53 0.49 -2.89
N VAL A 84 -5.36 -0.54 -3.14
CA VAL A 84 -5.00 -1.67 -4.01
C VAL A 84 -4.74 -1.22 -5.45
N ALA A 85 -5.63 -0.42 -6.04
CA ALA A 85 -5.48 0.07 -7.41
C ALA A 85 -4.17 0.84 -7.59
N SER A 86 -3.86 1.72 -6.64
CA SER A 86 -2.63 2.52 -6.65
C SER A 86 -1.39 1.64 -6.52
N ILE A 87 -1.43 0.62 -5.65
CA ILE A 87 -0.32 -0.34 -5.49
C ILE A 87 -0.09 -1.16 -6.76
N ASP A 88 -1.16 -1.67 -7.38
CA ASP A 88 -1.04 -2.48 -8.60
C ASP A 88 -0.40 -1.67 -9.74
N ASP A 89 -0.76 -0.40 -9.87
CA ASP A 89 -0.15 0.54 -10.81
C ASP A 89 1.34 0.79 -10.50
N LEU A 90 1.68 0.99 -9.23
CA LEU A 90 3.05 1.25 -8.77
C LEU A 90 3.99 0.05 -8.89
N LEU A 91 3.48 -1.14 -8.58
CA LEU A 91 4.25 -2.39 -8.69
C LEU A 91 4.42 -2.82 -10.15
N GLY A 92 3.88 -2.08 -11.11
CA GLY A 92 4.00 -2.40 -12.52
C GLY A 92 3.33 -3.73 -12.86
N MET A 93 2.28 -4.13 -12.13
CA MET A 93 1.40 -5.22 -12.54
C MET A 93 0.51 -4.78 -13.72
N LYS A 94 1.04 -3.98 -14.64
CA LYS A 94 0.53 -3.94 -16.02
C LYS A 94 0.66 -5.36 -16.55
N LYS A 95 -0.49 -6.04 -16.67
CA LYS A 95 -0.72 -7.26 -17.46
C LYS A 95 0.54 -7.68 -18.21
N VAL A 96 1.21 -8.73 -17.72
CA VAL A 96 2.08 -9.51 -18.58
C VAL A 96 1.17 -10.00 -19.70
N GLU A 97 1.15 -9.31 -20.84
CA GLU A 97 0.58 -9.84 -22.07
C GLU A 97 1.39 -11.09 -22.37
N VAL A 98 0.84 -12.25 -21.96
CA VAL A 98 1.35 -13.55 -22.37
C VAL A 98 1.12 -13.60 -23.88
N LYS A 99 2.09 -13.11 -24.66
CA LYS A 99 2.19 -13.50 -26.06
C LYS A 99 2.36 -15.03 -26.04
N LYS A 100 1.28 -15.73 -26.40
CA LYS A 100 1.35 -17.14 -26.77
C LYS A 100 2.37 -17.22 -27.91
N LEU A 101 3.48 -17.90 -27.65
CA LEU A 101 4.35 -18.45 -28.69
C LEU A 101 3.61 -19.60 -29.38
#